data_AF-A0A7R9HFW7-F1
#
_entry.id   AF-A0A7R9HFW7-F1
#
_cell.length_a   1.000
_cell.length_b   1.000
_cell.length_c   1.000
_cell.angle_alpha   90.00
_cell.angle_beta   90.00
_cell.angle_gamma   90.00
#
_symmetry.space_group_name_H-M   'P 1'
#
loop_
_entity.id
_entity.type
_entity.pdbx_description
1 polymer ?
#
loop_
_entity_poly.entity_id
_entity_poly.type
_entity_poly.pdbx_seq_one_letter_code
_entity_poly.pdbx_strand_id
1 'polypeptide(L)'
;MATNVLKFASALRNKTSLVKVPKRFQSTAAAYKQALINVPPTSLTQLDNGLRVASEDSGAATATVGLWIDAGSRYENDDNNGVAHFLEHMAFKGTSKRSQTDLELEVENMGAHLNAYTSREQTVFYAKCLSKDVPKAIEILSDIIQNSKL
;
A
#
# COMPACT_ATOMS: atom_id res chain seq x y z
N MET A 1 92.42 -26.52 -23.42
CA MET A 1 91.68 -27.18 -22.32
C MET A 1 91.35 -26.13 -21.28
N ALA A 2 90.17 -26.27 -20.63
CA ALA A 2 89.65 -25.48 -19.49
C ALA A 2 89.11 -24.07 -19.84
N THR A 3 87.95 -23.58 -19.39
CA THR A 3 86.68 -24.11 -18.84
C THR A 3 85.72 -22.91 -18.72
N ASN A 4 84.42 -23.16 -18.92
CA ASN A 4 83.21 -22.38 -18.53
C ASN A 4 83.35 -21.02 -17.82
N VAL A 5 82.70 -19.98 -18.38
CA VAL A 5 81.93 -18.99 -17.58
C VAL A 5 80.84 -18.29 -18.44
N LEU A 6 79.68 -18.00 -17.79
CA LEU A 6 78.63 -16.99 -18.11
C LEU A 6 77.54 -17.40 -19.13
N LYS A 7 76.32 -17.79 -18.70
CA LYS A 7 75.18 -17.05 -18.09
C LYS A 7 74.10 -16.66 -19.13
N PHE A 8 72.85 -16.59 -18.62
CA PHE A 8 71.59 -16.09 -19.23
C PHE A 8 70.79 -17.12 -20.05
N ALA A 9 69.48 -17.31 -19.87
CA ALA A 9 68.50 -16.82 -18.91
C ALA A 9 67.25 -17.73 -19.04
N SER A 10 66.82 -18.40 -17.97
CA SER A 10 65.51 -19.06 -17.93
C SER A 10 64.47 -18.08 -17.36
N ALA A 11 63.91 -17.26 -18.24
CA ALA A 11 62.77 -16.42 -17.91
C ALA A 11 61.46 -17.21 -18.04
N LEU A 12 60.55 -16.94 -17.10
CA LEU A 12 59.10 -17.17 -17.13
C LEU A 12 58.58 -18.57 -16.72
N ARG A 13 58.57 -18.84 -15.41
CA ARG A 13 57.50 -19.64 -14.78
C ARG A 13 56.36 -18.70 -14.37
N ASN A 14 55.31 -18.63 -15.18
CA ASN A 14 54.05 -18.00 -14.79
C ASN A 14 53.37 -18.86 -13.72
N LYS A 15 53.24 -18.32 -12.50
CA LYS A 15 52.35 -18.87 -11.47
C LYS A 15 50.91 -18.57 -11.90
N THR A 16 50.19 -19.55 -12.42
CA THR A 16 48.73 -19.46 -12.57
C THR A 16 48.10 -19.51 -11.18
N SER A 17 47.89 -18.34 -10.57
CA SER A 17 46.99 -18.23 -9.43
C SER A 17 45.57 -18.46 -9.94
N LEU A 18 44.95 -19.57 -9.51
CA LEU A 18 43.51 -19.78 -9.68
C LEU A 18 42.79 -18.67 -8.92
N VAL A 19 42.31 -17.66 -9.65
CA VAL A 19 41.41 -16.64 -9.11
C VAL A 19 40.12 -17.36 -8.73
N LYS A 20 39.91 -17.56 -7.42
CA LYS A 20 38.62 -18.03 -6.90
C LYS A 20 37.59 -16.93 -7.15
N VAL A 21 36.82 -17.04 -8.23
CA VAL A 21 35.63 -16.22 -8.44
C VAL A 21 34.69 -16.50 -7.26
N PRO A 22 34.31 -15.49 -6.45
CA PRO A 22 33.35 -15.71 -5.38
C PRO A 22 32.03 -16.11 -6.03
N LYS A 23 31.44 -17.25 -5.62
CA LYS A 23 30.10 -17.66 -6.01
C LYS A 23 29.10 -16.63 -5.49
N ARG A 24 28.88 -15.54 -6.24
CA ARG A 24 27.92 -14.49 -5.92
C ARG A 24 26.55 -14.86 -6.47
N PHE A 25 26.01 -15.98 -6.01
CA PHE A 25 24.60 -16.33 -6.13
C PHE A 25 24.23 -17.21 -4.95
N GLN A 26 24.16 -16.60 -3.76
CA GLN A 26 23.38 -17.19 -2.68
C GLN A 26 21.95 -16.69 -2.80
N SER A 27 21.04 -17.66 -2.78
CA SER A 27 19.59 -17.53 -2.89
C SER A 27 19.01 -16.44 -1.98
N THR A 28 18.22 -15.53 -2.54
CA THR A 28 17.45 -14.51 -1.81
C THR A 28 16.27 -15.09 -1.01
N ALA A 29 15.99 -16.39 -1.12
CA ALA A 29 14.83 -17.02 -0.48
C ALA A 29 14.91 -17.01 1.06
N ALA A 30 16.12 -17.18 1.63
CA ALA A 30 16.32 -17.09 3.08
C ALA A 30 16.09 -15.66 3.60
N ALA A 31 16.45 -14.65 2.80
CA ALA A 31 16.21 -13.24 3.13
C ALA A 31 14.71 -12.89 3.09
N TYR A 32 13.95 -13.47 2.15
CA TYR A 32 12.50 -13.27 2.06
C TYR A 32 11.76 -13.81 3.29
N LYS A 33 12.05 -15.05 3.70
CA LYS A 33 11.44 -15.65 4.90
C LYS A 33 11.76 -14.84 6.16
N GLN A 34 12.99 -14.34 6.27
CA GLN A 34 13.41 -13.49 7.40
C GLN A 34 12.71 -12.12 7.39
N ALA A 35 12.49 -11.53 6.22
CA ALA A 35 11.78 -10.26 6.09
C ALA A 35 10.31 -10.37 6.51
N LEU A 36 9.64 -11.48 6.19
CA LEU A 36 8.24 -11.71 6.57
C LEU A 36 8.01 -11.76 8.09
N ILE A 37 9.00 -12.20 8.87
CA ILE A 37 8.90 -12.27 10.34
C ILE A 37 8.77 -10.87 10.96
N ASN A 38 9.31 -9.84 10.30
CA ASN A 38 9.34 -8.47 10.81
C ASN A 38 8.18 -7.59 10.28
N VAL A 39 7.26 -8.16 9.50
CA VAL A 39 6.08 -7.42 9.03
C VAL A 39 5.08 -7.33 10.19
N PRO A 40 4.59 -6.12 10.54
CA PRO A 40 3.60 -5.97 11.59
C PRO A 40 2.34 -6.79 11.24
N PRO A 41 1.78 -7.56 12.19
CA PRO A 41 0.58 -8.33 11.92
C PRO A 41 -0.64 -7.41 11.76
N THR A 42 -1.52 -7.73 10.82
CA THR A 42 -2.83 -7.07 10.72
C THR A 42 -3.74 -7.57 11.85
N SER A 43 -4.20 -6.65 12.70
CA SER A 43 -5.21 -6.93 13.73
C SER A 43 -6.60 -6.93 13.10
N LEU A 44 -7.40 -7.95 13.40
CA LEU A 44 -8.77 -8.11 12.91
C LEU A 44 -9.74 -8.10 14.09
N THR A 45 -10.75 -7.24 14.01
CA THR A 45 -11.85 -7.16 14.97
C THR A 45 -13.18 -7.10 14.23
N GLN A 46 -14.26 -7.50 14.89
CA GLN A 46 -15.61 -7.42 14.34
C GLN A 46 -16.50 -6.69 15.35
N LEU A 47 -17.26 -5.72 14.87
CA LEU A 47 -18.24 -4.99 15.68
C LEU A 47 -19.54 -5.80 15.80
N ASP A 48 -20.37 -5.45 16.78
CA ASP A 48 -21.65 -6.14 17.04
C ASP A 48 -22.62 -6.13 15.84
N ASN A 49 -22.51 -5.12 14.98
CA ASN A 49 -23.30 -5.00 13.74
C ASN A 49 -22.74 -5.82 12.56
N GLY A 50 -21.67 -6.59 12.79
CA GLY A 50 -21.02 -7.42 11.78
C GLY A 50 -19.93 -6.73 10.96
N LEU A 51 -19.72 -5.42 11.11
CA LEU A 51 -18.65 -4.70 10.40
C LEU A 51 -17.27 -5.21 10.85
N ARG A 52 -16.43 -5.55 9.89
CA ARG A 52 -15.05 -5.99 10.12
C ARG A 52 -14.11 -4.79 10.10
N VAL A 53 -13.25 -4.69 11.10
CA VAL A 53 -12.22 -3.65 11.22
C VAL A 53 -10.86 -4.33 11.18
N ALA A 54 -10.09 -4.02 10.14
CA ALA A 54 -8.72 -4.46 9.98
C ALA A 54 -7.78 -3.27 10.17
N SER A 55 -6.74 -3.44 10.99
CA SER A 55 -5.75 -2.38 11.25
C SER A 55 -4.34 -2.94 11.28
N GLU A 56 -3.40 -2.24 10.65
CA GLU A 56 -1.98 -2.52 10.69
C GLU A 56 -1.24 -1.23 11.09
N ASP A 57 -0.45 -1.30 12.16
CA ASP A 57 0.38 -0.17 12.60
C ASP A 57 1.79 -0.30 12.00
N SER A 58 2.13 0.63 11.12
CA SER A 58 3.44 0.72 10.48
C SER A 58 4.41 1.69 11.18
N GLY A 59 3.95 2.42 12.20
CA GLY A 59 4.71 3.49 12.86
C GLY A 59 4.91 4.76 12.00
N ALA A 60 4.21 4.87 10.86
CA ALA A 60 4.30 6.01 9.96
C ALA A 60 3.61 7.27 10.52
N ALA A 61 4.09 8.45 10.12
CA ALA A 61 3.47 9.73 10.45
C ALA A 61 2.17 10.03 9.66
N THR A 62 1.89 9.21 8.64
CA THR A 62 0.70 9.25 7.81
C THR A 62 -0.05 7.93 7.89
N ALA A 63 -1.37 7.98 7.78
CA ALA A 63 -2.24 6.82 7.73
C ALA A 63 -3.13 6.85 6.49
N THR A 64 -3.58 5.67 6.05
CA THR A 64 -4.68 5.53 5.10
C THR A 64 -5.79 4.76 5.79
N VAL A 65 -6.98 5.34 5.83
CA VAL A 65 -8.19 4.72 6.37
C VAL A 65 -9.21 4.61 5.25
N GLY A 66 -10.02 3.56 5.24
CA GLY A 66 -11.02 3.39 4.20
C GLY A 66 -12.09 2.38 4.57
N LEU A 67 -13.15 2.41 3.78
CA LEU A 67 -14.28 1.50 3.85
C LEU A 67 -14.36 0.73 2.52
N TRP A 68 -14.34 -0.59 2.62
CA TRP A 68 -14.54 -1.50 1.50
C TRP A 68 -15.94 -2.08 1.60
N ILE A 69 -16.71 -1.93 0.53
CA ILE A 69 -18.10 -2.39 0.46
C ILE A 69 -18.19 -3.40 -0.67
N ASP A 70 -18.80 -4.56 -0.40
CA ASP A 70 -19.12 -5.59 -1.39
C ASP A 70 -20.30 -5.11 -2.27
N ALA A 71 -20.03 -4.12 -3.12
CA ALA A 71 -20.95 -3.48 -4.04
C ALA A 71 -20.21 -3.12 -5.34
N GLY A 72 -20.90 -3.08 -6.47
CA GLY A 72 -20.28 -2.84 -7.77
C GLY A 72 -21.13 -3.40 -8.90
N SER A 73 -20.66 -3.27 -10.14
CA SER A 73 -21.47 -3.61 -11.32
C SER A 73 -21.91 -5.07 -11.40
N ARG A 74 -21.30 -6.00 -10.64
CA ARG A 74 -21.71 -7.40 -10.53
C ARG A 74 -23.03 -7.56 -9.76
N TYR A 75 -23.33 -6.62 -8.88
CA TYR A 75 -24.54 -6.61 -8.05
C TYR A 75 -25.68 -5.81 -8.70
N GLU A 76 -25.45 -5.25 -9.88
CA GLU A 76 -26.41 -4.50 -10.67
C GLU A 76 -27.14 -5.41 -11.67
N ASN A 77 -28.30 -4.95 -12.14
CA ASN A 77 -29.12 -5.54 -13.18
C ASN A 77 -29.40 -4.50 -14.28
N ASP A 78 -30.12 -4.88 -15.33
CA ASP A 78 -30.37 -4.00 -16.47
C ASP A 78 -31.12 -2.70 -16.10
N ASP A 79 -31.91 -2.71 -15.02
CA ASP A 79 -32.68 -1.56 -14.56
C ASP A 79 -31.85 -0.57 -13.73
N ASN A 80 -30.78 -1.03 -13.05
CA ASN A 80 -29.97 -0.21 -12.14
C ASN A 80 -28.47 -0.20 -12.47
N ASN A 81 -28.11 -0.64 -13.68
CA ASN A 81 -26.73 -0.64 -14.16
C ASN A 81 -26.13 0.78 -14.10
N GLY A 82 -24.98 0.90 -13.46
CA GLY A 82 -24.27 2.16 -13.21
C GLY A 82 -24.61 2.85 -11.89
N VAL A 83 -25.52 2.33 -11.06
CA VAL A 83 -25.87 2.94 -9.76
C VAL A 83 -24.69 2.98 -8.80
N ALA A 84 -23.83 1.97 -8.76
CA ALA A 84 -22.65 1.95 -7.90
C ALA A 84 -21.66 3.06 -8.27
N HIS A 85 -21.38 3.22 -9.57
CA HIS A 85 -20.53 4.31 -10.06
C HIS A 85 -21.22 5.68 -9.89
N PHE A 86 -22.53 5.77 -10.08
CA PHE A 86 -23.27 6.99 -9.81
C PHE A 86 -23.16 7.38 -8.33
N LEU A 87 -23.34 6.44 -7.41
CA LEU A 87 -23.24 6.66 -5.98
C LEU A 87 -21.84 7.12 -5.58
N GLU A 88 -20.79 6.59 -6.20
CA GLU A 88 -19.41 7.06 -6.01
C GLU A 88 -19.26 8.56 -6.31
N HIS A 89 -19.79 9.05 -7.43
CA HIS A 89 -19.74 10.47 -7.80
C HIS A 89 -20.57 11.35 -6.86
N MET A 90 -21.68 10.82 -6.35
CA MET A 90 -22.60 11.57 -5.49
C MET A 90 -22.18 11.59 -4.02
N ALA A 91 -21.44 10.58 -3.55
CA ALA A 91 -21.04 10.45 -2.15
C ALA A 91 -20.31 11.71 -1.62
N PHE A 92 -19.54 12.40 -2.46
CA PHE A 92 -18.78 13.59 -2.08
C PHE A 92 -19.54 14.91 -2.24
N LYS A 93 -20.80 14.91 -2.68
CA LYS A 93 -21.59 16.13 -2.95
C LYS A 93 -22.27 16.75 -1.73
N GLY A 94 -21.83 16.34 -0.54
CA GLY A 94 -22.32 16.85 0.73
C GLY A 94 -23.17 15.84 1.50
N THR A 95 -23.30 16.11 2.79
CA THR A 95 -24.03 15.27 3.74
C THR A 95 -25.14 16.06 4.41
N SER A 96 -25.87 15.40 5.30
CA SER A 96 -26.83 16.08 6.17
C SER A 96 -26.18 17.11 7.08
N LYS A 97 -24.93 16.89 7.50
CA LYS A 97 -24.18 17.74 8.42
C LYS A 97 -23.27 18.75 7.73
N ARG A 98 -22.78 18.44 6.52
CA ARG A 98 -21.77 19.22 5.80
C ARG A 98 -22.26 19.55 4.41
N SER A 99 -22.13 20.81 3.97
CA SER A 99 -22.27 21.09 2.54
C SER A 99 -21.10 20.48 1.77
N GLN A 100 -21.21 20.38 0.43
CA GLN A 100 -20.09 19.93 -0.40
C GLN A 100 -18.83 20.77 -0.14
N THR A 101 -18.97 22.09 -0.14
CA THR A 101 -17.85 23.03 0.05
C THR A 101 -17.25 22.92 1.45
N ASP A 102 -18.08 22.74 2.49
CA ASP A 102 -17.57 22.54 3.85
C ASP A 102 -16.80 21.23 3.99
N LEU A 103 -17.29 20.15 3.36
CA LEU A 103 -16.62 18.86 3.33
C LEU A 103 -15.25 18.96 2.65
N GLU A 104 -15.21 19.58 1.47
CA GLU A 104 -13.98 19.80 0.70
C GLU A 104 -12.98 20.65 1.51
N LEU A 105 -13.41 21.78 2.07
CA LEU A 105 -12.58 22.64 2.91
C LEU A 105 -12.07 21.94 4.16
N GLU A 106 -12.89 21.14 4.84
CA GLU A 106 -12.49 20.42 6.06
C GLU A 106 -11.38 19.41 5.75
N VAL A 107 -11.50 18.67 4.64
CA VAL A 107 -10.50 17.70 4.16
C VAL A 107 -9.22 18.39 3.67
N GLU A 108 -9.34 19.52 2.97
CA GLU A 108 -8.19 20.28 2.48
C GLU A 108 -7.41 20.96 3.61
N ASN A 109 -8.11 21.55 4.58
CA ASN A 109 -7.48 22.24 5.72
C ASN A 109 -6.69 21.29 6.62
N MET A 110 -7.10 20.02 6.71
CA MET A 110 -6.32 18.98 7.41
C MET A 110 -5.18 18.40 6.55
N GLY A 111 -5.07 18.79 5.28
CA GLY A 111 -4.10 18.25 4.33
C GLY A 111 -4.35 16.78 4.00
N ALA A 112 -5.60 16.32 4.11
CA ALA A 112 -5.97 14.96 3.77
C ALA A 112 -6.32 14.83 2.28
N HIS A 113 -6.16 13.61 1.76
CA HIS A 113 -6.59 13.26 0.42
C HIS A 113 -7.71 12.23 0.51
N LEU A 114 -8.90 12.62 0.07
CA LEU A 114 -10.08 11.76 0.01
C LEU A 114 -10.26 11.25 -1.42
N ASN A 115 -10.59 9.98 -1.58
CA ASN A 115 -10.85 9.38 -2.89
C ASN A 115 -11.79 8.18 -2.79
N ALA A 116 -12.31 7.75 -3.93
CA ALA A 116 -13.06 6.53 -4.07
C ALA A 116 -12.70 5.80 -5.37
N TYR A 117 -13.11 4.53 -5.45
CA TYR A 117 -13.20 3.83 -6.72
C TYR A 117 -14.29 2.76 -6.66
N THR A 118 -14.93 2.53 -7.80
CA THR A 118 -15.86 1.42 -8.01
C THR A 118 -15.28 0.41 -8.99
N SER A 119 -15.40 -0.86 -8.64
CA SER A 119 -15.06 -2.01 -9.48
C SER A 119 -16.31 -2.86 -9.73
N ARG A 120 -16.12 -4.05 -10.30
CA ARG A 120 -17.22 -4.99 -10.52
C ARG A 120 -17.80 -5.51 -9.21
N GLU A 121 -16.97 -5.71 -8.18
CA GLU A 121 -17.38 -6.42 -6.96
C GLU A 121 -17.16 -5.63 -5.67
N GLN A 122 -16.51 -4.47 -5.77
CA GLN A 122 -16.21 -3.65 -4.62
C GLN A 122 -16.30 -2.16 -4.97
N THR A 123 -16.84 -1.38 -4.03
CA THR A 123 -16.79 0.08 -4.03
C THR A 123 -16.06 0.49 -2.76
N VAL A 124 -15.07 1.36 -2.91
CA VAL A 124 -14.14 1.70 -1.84
C VAL A 124 -14.06 3.20 -1.68
N PHE A 125 -14.14 3.66 -0.44
CA PHE A 125 -13.96 5.06 -0.06
C PHE A 125 -12.82 5.16 0.93
N TYR A 126 -11.82 6.00 0.68
CA TYR A 126 -10.64 6.07 1.54
C TYR A 126 -10.09 7.48 1.66
N ALA A 127 -9.43 7.73 2.77
CA ALA A 127 -8.76 8.98 3.10
C ALA A 127 -7.30 8.71 3.50
N LYS A 128 -6.38 9.47 2.92
CA LYS A 128 -4.98 9.55 3.36
C LYS A 128 -4.83 10.79 4.22
N CYS A 129 -4.31 10.65 5.43
CA CYS A 129 -4.20 11.76 6.39
C CYS A 129 -2.94 11.60 7.27
N LEU A 130 -2.66 12.58 8.11
CA LEU A 130 -1.67 12.42 9.18
C LEU A 130 -2.21 11.45 10.24
N SER A 131 -1.33 10.67 10.88
CA SER A 131 -1.75 9.63 11.83
C SER A 131 -2.55 10.18 13.02
N LYS A 132 -2.32 11.44 13.41
CA LYS A 132 -3.08 12.14 14.45
C LYS A 132 -4.53 12.44 14.06
N ASP A 133 -4.81 12.54 12.76
CA ASP A 133 -6.11 12.96 12.20
C ASP A 133 -6.98 11.76 11.78
N VAL A 134 -6.51 10.53 12.04
CA VAL A 134 -7.26 9.28 11.80
C VAL A 134 -8.68 9.31 12.39
N PRO A 135 -8.92 9.74 13.65
CA PRO A 135 -10.28 9.79 14.18
C PRO A 135 -11.20 10.69 13.36
N LYS A 136 -10.66 11.80 12.85
CA LYS A 136 -11.40 12.77 12.04
C LYS A 136 -11.70 12.23 10.64
N ALA A 137 -10.73 11.57 10.02
CA ALA A 137 -10.92 10.92 8.73
C ALA A 137 -11.99 9.82 8.78
N ILE A 138 -12.01 9.03 9.86
CA ILE A 138 -13.06 8.00 10.09
C ILE A 138 -14.43 8.65 10.28
N GLU A 139 -14.52 9.75 11.04
CA GLU A 139 -15.76 10.51 11.22
C GLU A 139 -16.32 11.00 9.87
N ILE A 140 -15.47 11.58 9.04
CA ILE A 140 -15.83 12.09 7.70
C ILE A 140 -16.29 10.96 6.79
N LEU A 141 -15.53 9.86 6.71
CA LEU A 141 -15.91 8.69 5.90
C LEU A 141 -17.25 8.09 6.36
N SER A 142 -17.46 7.98 7.67
CA SER A 142 -18.72 7.49 8.24
C SER A 142 -19.91 8.39 7.87
N ASP A 143 -19.71 9.71 7.90
CA ASP A 143 -20.74 10.69 7.55
C ASP A 143 -21.09 10.68 6.06
N ILE A 144 -20.08 10.56 5.19
CA ILE A 144 -20.26 10.45 3.74
C ILE A 144 -21.13 9.24 3.40
N ILE A 145 -20.84 8.09 4.01
CA ILE A 145 -21.52 6.83 3.65
C ILE A 145 -22.93 6.74 4.22
N GLN A 146 -23.15 7.24 5.44
CA GLN A 146 -24.43 7.06 6.13
C GLN A 146 -25.39 8.24 5.93
N ASN A 147 -24.88 9.45 5.67
CA ASN A 147 -25.68 10.68 5.69
C ASN A 147 -25.55 11.52 4.42
N SER A 148 -25.16 10.93 3.27
CA SER A 148 -25.09 11.63 1.99
C SER A 148 -26.44 12.22 1.59
N LYS A 149 -26.43 13.47 1.09
CA LYS A 149 -27.59 14.09 0.43
C LYS A 149 -27.48 13.81 -1.07
N LEU A 150 -28.22 12.81 -1.53
CA LEU A 150 -28.39 12.47 -2.94
C LEU A 150 -29.21 13.54 -3.67
#